data_AF-A0A920MIK6-F1
#
_entry.id   AF-A0A920MIK6-F1
#
_cell.length_a   1.000
_cell.length_b   1.000
_cell.length_c   1.000
_cell.angle_alpha   90.00
_cell.angle_beta   90.00
_cell.angle_gamma   90.00
#
_symmetry.space_group_name_H-M   'P 1'
#
loop_
_entity.id
_entity.type
_entity.pdbx_description
1 polymer ?
#
loop_
_entity_poly.entity_id
_entity_poly.type
_entity_poly.pdbx_seq_one_letter_code
_entity_poly.pdbx_strand_id
1 'polypeptide(L)'
;MDEIQKKDIRINDIVYVKRAGDVIPDIDRVNLEKRGKTKPIKMPSHCPACNSQLKKVSNQTFFKCENSRNCKPQIIQSIQHFASKKAMNISGLGEGIIELLIDNNFFKNFSDLYYINFDRVKKLERMGELSSSNLQKSINKSRDTTLDRLIYALGINEVGYTTAKILSKHYTSIEELLKKLDHLRN
;
A
#
# COMPACT_ATOMS: atom_id res chain seq x y z
N MET A 1 -1.93 -18.97 -0.59
CA MET A 1 -2.10 -20.33 -0.02
C MET A 1 -1.85 -21.40 -1.05
N ASP A 2 -2.28 -21.17 -2.28
CA ASP A 2 -2.21 -22.16 -3.35
C ASP A 2 -0.78 -22.67 -3.59
N GLU A 3 0.23 -21.79 -3.64
CA GLU A 3 1.64 -22.23 -3.78
C GLU A 3 2.16 -22.99 -2.54
N ILE A 4 1.75 -22.60 -1.32
CA ILE A 4 2.07 -23.33 -0.09
C ILE A 4 1.50 -24.75 -0.14
N GLN A 5 0.26 -24.89 -0.61
CA GLN A 5 -0.42 -26.18 -0.75
C GLN A 5 0.18 -27.03 -1.87
N LYS A 6 0.44 -26.42 -3.03
CA LYS A 6 1.04 -27.07 -4.20
C LYS A 6 2.44 -27.63 -3.90
N LYS A 7 3.23 -26.91 -3.11
CA LYS A 7 4.57 -27.36 -2.66
C LYS A 7 4.52 -28.18 -1.35
N ASP A 8 3.33 -28.39 -0.78
CA ASP A 8 3.08 -29.00 0.54
C ASP A 8 4.01 -28.46 1.64
N ILE A 9 4.19 -27.13 1.70
CA ILE A 9 5.05 -26.48 2.69
C ILE A 9 4.37 -26.45 4.05
N ARG A 10 5.09 -26.89 5.09
CA ARG A 10 4.64 -26.96 6.47
C ARG A 10 5.60 -26.25 7.42
N ILE A 11 5.09 -25.84 8.57
CA ILE A 11 5.91 -25.29 9.65
C ILE A 11 6.88 -26.38 10.13
N ASN A 12 8.15 -26.01 10.32
CA ASN A 12 9.29 -26.86 10.64
C ASN A 12 9.83 -27.75 9.51
N ASP A 13 9.41 -27.54 8.26
CA ASP A 13 10.04 -28.20 7.12
C ASP A 13 11.48 -27.69 6.88
N ILE A 14 12.33 -28.59 6.39
CA ILE A 14 13.58 -28.23 5.73
C ILE A 14 13.28 -27.99 4.25
N VAL A 15 13.67 -26.83 3.73
CA VAL A 15 13.36 -26.42 2.36
C VAL A 15 14.61 -26.03 1.58
N TYR A 16 14.53 -26.18 0.25
CA TYR A 16 15.50 -25.62 -0.67
C TYR A 16 15.04 -24.21 -1.05
N VAL A 17 15.95 -23.24 -0.94
CA VAL A 17 15.70 -21.84 -1.29
C VAL A 17 16.49 -21.51 -2.55
N LYS A 18 15.86 -20.81 -3.49
CA LYS A 18 16.51 -20.28 -4.68
C LYS A 18 16.49 -18.76 -4.67
N ARG A 19 17.55 -18.17 -5.20
CA ARG A 19 17.69 -16.72 -5.39
C ARG A 19 18.29 -16.48 -6.77
N ALA A 20 17.70 -15.56 -7.53
CA ALA A 20 18.25 -15.09 -8.79
C ALA A 20 18.64 -13.62 -8.63
N GLY A 21 19.93 -13.32 -8.69
CA GLY A 21 20.46 -11.97 -8.50
C GLY A 21 20.08 -11.35 -7.15
N ASP A 22 19.75 -10.05 -7.15
CA ASP A 22 19.39 -9.28 -5.95
C ASP A 22 17.89 -9.22 -5.65
N VAL A 23 17.15 -10.26 -6.03
CA VAL A 23 15.71 -10.39 -5.76
C VAL A 23 15.46 -11.15 -4.44
N ILE A 24 14.29 -10.93 -3.83
CA ILE A 24 13.81 -11.68 -2.66
C ILE A 24 13.85 -13.19 -2.96
N PRO A 25 14.50 -14.03 -2.12
CA PRO A 25 14.56 -15.47 -2.33
C PRO A 25 13.17 -16.13 -2.30
N ASP A 26 13.01 -17.22 -3.05
CA ASP A 26 11.80 -18.05 -3.07
C ASP A 26 12.10 -19.47 -2.55
N ILE A 27 11.09 -20.09 -1.92
CA ILE A 27 11.15 -21.50 -1.54
C ILE A 27 10.93 -22.33 -2.81
N ASP A 28 11.94 -23.07 -3.24
CA ASP A 28 11.86 -23.92 -4.43
C ASP A 28 11.01 -25.17 -4.17
N ARG A 29 11.40 -25.97 -3.18
CA ARG A 29 10.73 -27.21 -2.79
C ARG A 29 11.06 -27.63 -1.36
N VAL A 30 10.26 -28.53 -0.79
CA VAL A 30 10.51 -29.14 0.52
C VAL A 30 11.43 -30.36 0.39
N ASN A 31 12.36 -30.54 1.33
CA ASN A 31 13.07 -31.80 1.50
C ASN A 31 12.18 -32.79 2.26
N LEU A 32 11.46 -33.63 1.52
CA LEU A 32 10.52 -34.60 2.08
C LEU A 32 11.21 -35.72 2.87
N GLU A 33 12.45 -36.09 2.52
CA GLU A 33 13.20 -37.15 3.20
C GLU A 33 13.56 -36.77 4.65
N LYS A 34 13.74 -35.48 4.92
CA LYS A 34 14.06 -34.96 6.26
C LYS A 34 12.82 -34.52 7.04
N ARG A 35 11.61 -34.81 6.56
CA ARG A 35 10.38 -34.36 7.19
C ARG A 35 10.11 -35.11 8.50
N GLY A 36 10.23 -34.41 9.62
CA GLY A 36 9.86 -34.90 10.94
C GLY A 36 8.45 -34.46 11.36
N LYS A 37 8.32 -34.03 12.62
CA LYS A 37 7.06 -33.48 13.18
C LYS A 37 6.79 -32.07 12.63
N THR A 38 5.87 -31.97 11.68
CA THR A 38 5.51 -30.70 11.02
C THR A 38 4.04 -30.33 11.23
N LYS A 39 3.69 -29.06 10.99
CA LYS A 39 2.31 -28.56 11.09
C LYS A 39 1.89 -27.85 9.80
N PRO A 40 0.71 -28.18 9.23
CA PRO A 40 0.19 -27.46 8.06
C PRO A 40 0.05 -25.95 8.32
N ILE A 41 0.42 -25.14 7.33
CA ILE A 41 0.17 -23.70 7.37
C ILE A 41 -1.31 -23.47 7.06
N LYS A 42 -2.00 -22.74 7.94
CA LYS A 42 -3.40 -22.33 7.74
C LYS A 42 -3.45 -20.83 7.50
N MET A 43 -4.28 -20.41 6.56
CA MET A 43 -4.58 -18.99 6.38
C MET A 43 -5.27 -18.46 7.64
N PRO A 44 -4.80 -17.35 8.24
CA PRO A 44 -5.52 -16.74 9.34
C PRO A 44 -6.92 -16.30 8.89
N SER A 45 -7.92 -16.41 9.78
CA SER A 45 -9.27 -15.92 9.51
C SER A 45 -9.40 -14.40 9.64
N HIS A 46 -8.47 -13.78 10.38
CA HIS A 46 -8.44 -12.34 10.66
C HIS A 46 -7.08 -11.74 10.30
N CYS A 47 -7.09 -10.47 9.92
CA CYS A 47 -5.90 -9.73 9.57
C CYS A 47 -4.97 -9.61 10.79
N PRO A 48 -3.69 -10.00 10.70
CA PRO A 48 -2.77 -9.91 11.84
C PRO A 48 -2.46 -8.46 12.27
N ALA A 49 -2.75 -7.47 11.41
CA ALA A 49 -2.46 -6.07 11.70
C ALA A 49 -3.63 -5.31 12.34
N CYS A 50 -4.88 -5.64 11.99
CA CYS A 50 -6.07 -4.90 12.44
C CYS A 50 -7.22 -5.78 12.93
N ASN A 51 -7.01 -7.10 12.98
CA ASN A 51 -7.97 -8.11 13.40
C ASN A 51 -9.30 -8.12 12.61
N SER A 52 -9.38 -7.46 11.46
CA SER A 52 -10.57 -7.51 10.59
C SER A 52 -10.64 -8.84 9.85
N GLN A 53 -11.84 -9.36 9.59
CA GLN A 53 -12.03 -10.61 8.86
C GLN A 53 -11.35 -10.53 7.47
N LEU A 54 -10.56 -11.54 7.13
CA LEU A 54 -9.97 -11.65 5.79
C LEU A 54 -11.01 -12.24 4.83
N LYS A 55 -11.09 -11.65 3.63
CA LYS A 55 -11.95 -12.16 2.56
C LYS A 55 -11.10 -12.75 1.44
N LYS A 56 -11.53 -13.90 0.93
CA LYS A 56 -11.01 -14.44 -0.33
C LYS A 56 -11.66 -13.65 -1.46
N VAL A 57 -10.86 -13.02 -2.31
CA VAL A 57 -11.39 -12.27 -3.45
C VAL A 57 -11.89 -13.29 -4.48
N SER A 58 -13.13 -13.10 -4.96
CA SER A 58 -13.73 -13.98 -5.97
C SER A 58 -12.84 -14.06 -7.21
N ASN A 59 -12.61 -15.27 -7.71
CA ASN A 59 -11.77 -15.55 -8.89
C ASN A 59 -10.27 -15.22 -8.73
N GLN A 60 -9.79 -14.99 -7.50
CA GLN A 60 -8.38 -14.76 -7.22
C GLN A 60 -7.84 -15.72 -6.16
N THR A 61 -6.53 -15.96 -6.19
CA THR A 61 -5.83 -16.94 -5.34
C THR A 61 -5.42 -16.37 -3.97
N PHE A 62 -5.68 -15.07 -3.73
CA PHE A 62 -5.25 -14.37 -2.54
C PHE A 62 -6.40 -13.92 -1.64
N PHE A 63 -6.05 -13.73 -0.37
CA PHE A 63 -6.91 -13.18 0.66
C PHE A 63 -6.55 -11.71 0.86
N LYS A 64 -7.56 -10.88 1.11
CA LYS A 64 -7.40 -9.44 1.28
C LYS A 64 -8.09 -8.98 2.56
N CYS A 65 -7.43 -8.10 3.30
CA CYS A 65 -8.09 -7.29 4.31
C CYS A 65 -8.84 -6.16 3.61
N GLU A 66 -10.11 -5.94 3.91
CA GLU A 66 -10.89 -4.85 3.28
C GLU A 66 -10.96 -3.59 4.15
N ASN A 67 -10.37 -3.63 5.34
CA ASN A 67 -10.36 -2.50 6.25
C ASN A 67 -9.31 -1.46 5.83
N SER A 68 -9.62 -0.68 4.79
CA SER A 68 -8.76 0.37 4.26
C SER A 68 -8.62 1.60 5.17
N ARG A 69 -9.50 1.76 6.16
CA ARG A 69 -9.55 2.95 7.02
C ARG A 69 -8.76 2.82 8.31
N ASN A 70 -8.63 1.61 8.85
CA ASN A 70 -8.03 1.39 10.18
C ASN A 70 -6.93 0.31 10.17
N CYS A 71 -6.56 -0.24 9.01
CA CYS A 71 -5.44 -1.16 8.91
C CYS A 71 -4.15 -0.40 8.65
N LYS A 72 -3.27 -0.27 9.67
CA LYS A 72 -2.01 0.49 9.57
C LYS A 72 -1.20 0.17 8.30
N PRO A 73 -0.95 -1.11 7.92
CA PRO A 73 -0.27 -1.43 6.67
C PRO A 73 -0.98 -0.90 5.41
N GLN A 74 -2.31 -0.88 5.38
CA GLN A 74 -3.04 -0.32 4.24
C GLN A 74 -2.98 1.20 4.19
N ILE A 75 -3.03 1.85 5.35
CA ILE A 75 -2.86 3.30 5.43
C ILE A 75 -1.47 3.68 4.92
N ILE A 76 -0.42 2.99 5.39
CA ILE A 76 0.95 3.20 4.93
C ILE A 76 1.04 3.03 3.41
N GLN A 77 0.55 1.92 2.87
CA GLN A 77 0.59 1.64 1.43
C GLN A 77 -0.24 2.64 0.61
N SER A 78 -1.40 3.07 1.10
CA SER A 78 -2.22 4.08 0.44
C SER A 78 -1.48 5.43 0.35
N ILE A 79 -0.80 5.83 1.42
CA ILE A 79 -0.04 7.07 1.47
C ILE A 79 1.23 6.98 0.63
N GLN A 80 1.94 5.85 0.65
CA GLN A 80 3.07 5.58 -0.24
C GLN A 80 2.67 5.66 -1.71
N HIS A 81 1.56 5.02 -2.07
CA HIS A 81 1.02 5.06 -3.43
C HIS A 81 0.69 6.49 -3.85
N PHE A 82 -0.04 7.22 -3.00
CA PHE A 82 -0.40 8.62 -3.23
C PHE A 82 0.84 9.51 -3.41
N ALA A 83 1.88 9.33 -2.58
CA ALA A 83 3.12 10.09 -2.64
C ALA A 83 4.04 9.69 -3.81
N SER A 84 3.81 8.53 -4.44
CA SER A 84 4.73 7.96 -5.43
C SER A 84 5.01 8.87 -6.64
N LYS A 85 6.13 8.63 -7.33
CA LYS A 85 6.60 9.43 -8.48
C LYS A 85 5.57 9.56 -9.61
N LYS A 86 4.77 8.53 -9.86
CA LYS A 86 3.71 8.54 -10.89
C LYS A 86 2.39 9.14 -10.39
N ALA A 87 2.20 9.26 -9.08
CA ALA A 87 1.01 9.80 -8.43
C ALA A 87 1.22 11.29 -8.08
N MET A 88 1.26 11.69 -6.81
CA MET A 88 1.43 13.10 -6.43
C MET A 88 2.90 13.55 -6.35
N ASN A 89 3.85 12.61 -6.49
CA ASN A 89 5.31 12.88 -6.47
C ASN A 89 5.73 13.76 -5.29
N ILE A 90 5.40 13.28 -4.09
CA ILE A 90 5.79 13.90 -2.83
C ILE A 90 7.09 13.25 -2.37
N SER A 91 8.20 13.97 -2.50
CA SER A 91 9.50 13.55 -2.01
C SER A 91 9.57 13.66 -0.48
N GLY A 92 10.32 12.74 0.16
CA GLY A 92 10.52 12.74 1.61
C GLY A 92 9.50 11.93 2.42
N LEU A 93 8.44 11.39 1.79
CA LEU A 93 7.51 10.43 2.40
C LEU A 93 7.92 8.98 2.11
N GLY A 94 9.06 8.56 2.67
CA GLY A 94 9.43 7.13 2.69
C GLY A 94 8.65 6.35 3.75
N GLU A 95 8.67 5.01 3.68
CA GLU A 95 7.96 4.11 4.61
C GLU A 95 8.16 4.47 6.08
N GLY A 96 9.42 4.58 6.52
CA GLY A 96 9.72 4.89 7.91
C GLY A 96 9.25 6.29 8.36
N ILE A 97 9.20 7.28 7.45
CA ILE A 97 8.65 8.60 7.77
C ILE A 97 7.13 8.54 7.85
N ILE A 98 6.48 7.80 6.96
CA ILE A 98 5.03 7.59 6.99
C ILE A 98 4.64 6.90 8.30
N GLU A 99 5.34 5.83 8.69
CA GLU A 99 5.13 5.14 9.96
C GLU A 99 5.32 6.07 11.16
N LEU A 100 6.42 6.81 11.21
CA LEU A 100 6.71 7.78 12.26
C LEU A 100 5.57 8.80 12.43
N LEU A 101 5.08 9.35 11.33
CA LEU A 101 4.02 10.36 11.35
C LEU A 101 2.66 9.77 11.71
N ILE A 102 2.34 8.55 11.28
CA ILE A 102 1.13 7.82 11.72
C ILE A 102 1.18 7.54 13.22
N ASP A 103 2.31 7.02 13.72
CA ASP A 103 2.46 6.66 15.13
C ASP A 103 2.40 7.87 16.07
N ASN A 104 2.77 9.05 15.56
CA ASN A 104 2.62 10.32 16.27
C ASN A 104 1.31 11.07 15.94
N ASN A 105 0.34 10.40 15.30
CA ASN A 105 -1.00 10.91 14.99
C ASN A 105 -1.02 12.19 14.14
N PHE A 106 -0.09 12.37 13.21
CA PHE A 106 -0.09 13.51 12.29
C PHE A 106 -1.10 13.36 11.15
N PHE A 107 -1.41 12.13 10.75
CA PHE A 107 -2.42 11.83 9.75
C PHE A 107 -2.92 10.39 9.87
N LYS A 108 -4.10 10.14 9.31
CA LYS A 108 -4.75 8.82 9.21
C LYS A 108 -5.02 8.41 7.76
N ASN A 109 -4.96 9.35 6.83
CA ASN A 109 -5.14 9.11 5.40
C ASN A 109 -4.32 10.12 4.57
N PHE A 110 -4.27 9.92 3.26
CA PHE A 110 -3.47 10.77 2.36
C PHE A 110 -3.96 12.23 2.26
N SER A 111 -5.25 12.51 2.52
CA SER A 111 -5.76 13.89 2.42
C SER A 111 -5.32 14.76 3.61
N ASP A 112 -5.09 14.14 4.77
CA ASP A 112 -4.57 14.80 5.97
C ASP A 112 -3.15 15.38 5.75
N LEU A 113 -2.39 14.87 4.77
CA LEU A 113 -1.03 15.35 4.44
C LEU A 113 -1.01 16.88 4.23
N TYR A 114 -2.10 17.43 3.71
CA TYR A 114 -2.24 18.83 3.36
C TYR A 114 -2.58 19.73 4.57
N TYR A 115 -2.78 19.15 5.75
CA TYR A 115 -3.17 19.84 7.00
C TYR A 115 -2.17 19.59 8.14
N ILE A 116 -1.03 18.96 7.86
CA ILE A 116 0.01 18.67 8.86
C ILE A 116 0.55 19.97 9.46
N ASN A 117 0.62 20.03 10.80
CA ASN A 117 1.35 21.07 11.51
C ASN A 117 2.85 20.74 11.54
N PHE A 118 3.61 21.36 10.63
CA PHE A 118 5.05 21.11 10.49
C PHE A 118 5.90 21.61 11.65
N ASP A 119 5.42 22.56 12.47
CA ASP A 119 6.16 22.99 13.66
C ASP A 119 6.16 21.92 14.76
N ARG A 120 5.18 21.02 14.74
CA ARG A 120 5.20 19.81 15.56
C ARG A 120 6.07 18.71 14.94
N VAL A 121 6.08 18.58 13.61
CA VAL A 121 6.89 17.57 12.91
C VAL A 121 8.39 17.76 13.18
N LYS A 122 8.87 19.01 13.17
CA LYS A 122 10.27 19.38 13.47
C LYS A 122 10.75 18.94 14.86
N LYS A 123 9.83 18.63 15.79
CA LYS A 123 10.16 18.20 17.16
C LYS A 123 10.31 16.68 17.29
N LEU A 124 10.02 15.92 16.23
CA LEU A 124 10.17 14.48 16.26
C LEU A 124 11.64 14.07 16.10
N GLU A 125 12.02 13.02 16.81
CA GLU A 125 13.28 12.35 16.58
C GLU A 125 13.36 11.89 15.11
N ARG A 126 14.51 12.10 14.46
CA ARG A 126 14.75 11.85 13.03
C ARG A 126 14.10 12.84 12.05
N MET A 127 13.37 13.87 12.52
CA MET A 127 12.84 14.96 11.69
C MET A 127 13.56 16.28 11.96
N GLY A 128 14.68 16.50 11.27
CA GLY A 128 15.39 17.79 11.31
C GLY A 128 14.62 18.90 10.59
N GLU A 129 14.99 20.16 10.86
CA GLU A 129 14.35 21.35 10.28
C GLU A 129 14.35 21.33 8.75
N LEU A 130 15.51 21.02 8.14
CA LEU A 130 15.64 20.92 6.69
C LEU A 130 14.75 19.83 6.09
N SER A 131 14.71 18.64 6.71
CA SER A 131 13.89 17.53 6.24
C SER A 131 12.39 17.84 6.30
N SER A 132 11.95 18.48 7.39
CA SER A 132 10.56 18.89 7.58
C SER A 132 10.16 19.98 6.59
N SER A 133 11.02 20.97 6.37
CA SER A 133 10.82 22.04 5.39
C SER A 133 10.74 21.50 3.96
N ASN A 134 11.63 20.58 3.58
CA ASN A 134 11.62 19.95 2.26
C ASN A 134 10.35 19.12 2.03
N LEU A 135 9.92 18.36 3.03
CA LEU A 135 8.67 17.61 2.97
C LEU A 135 7.47 18.54 2.81
N GLN A 136 7.37 19.60 3.62
CA GLN A 136 6.29 20.60 3.51
C GLN A 136 6.24 21.24 2.13
N LYS A 137 7.39 21.65 1.58
CA LYS A 137 7.50 22.19 0.22
C LYS A 137 7.03 21.18 -0.82
N SER A 138 7.41 19.92 -0.68
CA SER A 138 7.00 18.88 -1.63
C SER A 138 5.50 18.60 -1.58
N ILE A 139 4.89 18.58 -0.39
CA ILE A 139 3.44 18.44 -0.23
C ILE A 139 2.72 19.62 -0.88
N ASN A 140 3.15 20.86 -0.60
CA ASN A 140 2.52 22.05 -1.18
C ASN A 140 2.62 22.06 -2.71
N LYS A 141 3.80 21.74 -3.27
CA LYS A 141 3.99 21.62 -4.71
C LYS A 141 3.06 20.59 -5.35
N SER A 142 2.76 19.49 -4.64
CA SER A 142 1.91 18.42 -5.19
C SER A 142 0.46 18.83 -5.43
N ARG A 143 0.00 19.95 -4.85
CA ARG A 143 -1.34 20.49 -5.10
C ARG A 143 -1.53 20.86 -6.57
N ASP A 144 -0.47 21.32 -7.21
CA ASP A 144 -0.43 21.63 -8.65
C ASP A 144 -0.03 20.38 -9.43
N THR A 145 -1.02 19.55 -9.75
CA THR A 145 -0.83 18.27 -10.46
C THR A 145 -1.72 18.19 -11.70
N THR A 146 -1.61 17.09 -12.43
CA THR A 146 -2.48 16.78 -13.58
C THR A 146 -3.59 15.80 -13.18
N LEU A 147 -4.69 15.80 -13.94
CA LEU A 147 -5.84 14.95 -13.66
C LEU A 147 -5.50 13.45 -13.70
N ASP A 148 -4.66 12.99 -14.64
CA ASP A 148 -4.22 11.59 -14.71
C ASP A 148 -3.47 11.15 -13.44
N ARG A 149 -2.62 12.04 -12.92
CA ARG A 149 -1.84 11.78 -11.71
C ARG A 149 -2.74 11.72 -10.49
N LEU A 150 -3.71 12.63 -10.39
CA LEU A 150 -4.71 12.62 -9.33
C LEU A 150 -5.55 11.33 -9.36
N ILE A 151 -6.11 10.96 -10.52
CA ILE A 151 -6.90 9.72 -10.69
C ILE A 151 -6.08 8.51 -10.26
N TYR A 152 -4.82 8.43 -10.71
CA TYR A 152 -3.92 7.36 -10.30
C TYR A 152 -3.65 7.37 -8.79
N ALA A 153 -3.39 8.55 -8.21
CA ALA A 153 -3.08 8.72 -6.79
C ALA A 153 -4.22 8.28 -5.86
N LEU A 154 -5.48 8.38 -6.29
CA LEU A 154 -6.65 7.95 -5.52
C LEU A 154 -6.68 6.43 -5.25
N GLY A 155 -5.87 5.64 -5.95
CA GLY A 155 -5.75 4.20 -5.68
C GLY A 155 -7.03 3.43 -5.98
N ILE A 156 -7.79 3.85 -7.00
CA ILE A 156 -9.03 3.18 -7.43
C ILE A 156 -8.66 1.76 -7.90
N ASN A 157 -9.41 0.76 -7.42
CA ASN A 157 -9.13 -0.65 -7.73
C ASN A 157 -9.12 -0.88 -9.25
N GLU A 158 -8.14 -1.63 -9.76
CA GLU A 158 -7.89 -1.88 -11.19
C GLU A 158 -7.54 -0.65 -12.05
N VAL A 159 -7.44 0.55 -11.48
CA VAL A 159 -7.06 1.76 -12.22
C VAL A 159 -5.55 1.99 -12.09
N GLY A 160 -4.81 1.37 -13.01
CA GLY A 160 -3.38 1.62 -13.18
C GLY A 160 -3.08 2.98 -13.83
N TYR A 161 -1.80 3.33 -13.90
CA TYR A 161 -1.34 4.60 -14.49
C TYR A 161 -1.83 4.82 -15.93
N THR A 162 -1.79 3.76 -16.77
CA THR A 162 -2.27 3.84 -18.15
C THR A 162 -3.77 4.13 -18.21
N THR A 163 -4.57 3.44 -17.40
CA THR A 163 -6.02 3.64 -17.31
C THR A 163 -6.35 5.05 -16.84
N ALA A 164 -5.65 5.55 -15.81
CA ALA A 164 -5.82 6.92 -15.32
C ALA A 164 -5.55 7.97 -16.42
N LYS A 165 -4.52 7.76 -17.24
CA LYS A 165 -4.20 8.62 -18.39
C LYS A 165 -5.24 8.55 -19.52
N ILE A 166 -5.92 7.42 -19.68
CA ILE A 166 -7.03 7.30 -20.62
C ILE A 166 -8.23 8.09 -20.06
N LEU A 167 -8.59 7.86 -18.80
CA LEU A 167 -9.70 8.56 -18.15
C LEU A 167 -9.54 10.07 -18.19
N SER A 168 -8.33 10.59 -17.91
CA SER A 168 -8.06 12.04 -17.94
C SER A 168 -8.18 12.69 -19.32
N LYS A 169 -8.24 11.91 -20.41
CA LYS A 169 -8.49 12.43 -21.76
C LYS A 169 -9.98 12.52 -22.07
N HIS A 170 -10.80 11.73 -21.38
CA HIS A 170 -12.24 11.69 -21.57
C HIS A 170 -12.99 12.64 -20.63
N TYR A 171 -12.41 12.95 -19.47
CA TYR A 171 -12.99 13.84 -18.48
C TYR A 171 -12.13 15.07 -18.26
N THR A 172 -12.78 16.21 -18.07
CA THR A 172 -12.12 17.51 -17.87
C THR A 172 -11.79 17.78 -16.41
N SER A 173 -12.50 17.16 -15.47
CA SER A 173 -12.24 17.29 -14.04
C SER A 173 -12.57 16.01 -13.25
N ILE A 174 -12.14 15.97 -11.99
CA ILE A 174 -12.47 14.86 -11.08
C ILE A 174 -13.97 14.83 -10.75
N GLU A 175 -14.61 15.99 -10.65
CA GLU A 175 -16.04 16.12 -10.40
C GLU A 175 -16.87 15.52 -11.54
N GLU A 176 -16.44 15.74 -12.79
CA GLU A 176 -17.11 15.16 -13.96
C GLU A 176 -17.02 13.62 -13.94
N LEU A 177 -15.82 13.09 -13.65
CA LEU A 177 -15.61 11.65 -13.51
C LEU A 177 -16.50 11.06 -12.40
N LEU A 178 -16.54 11.70 -11.23
CA LEU A 178 -17.34 11.23 -10.09
C LEU A 178 -18.83 11.21 -10.41
N LYS A 179 -19.37 12.27 -11.02
CA LYS A 179 -20.77 12.30 -11.48
C LYS A 179 -21.10 11.12 -12.38
N LYS A 180 -20.22 10.79 -13.33
CA LYS A 180 -20.46 9.68 -14.26
C LYS A 180 -20.42 8.31 -13.58
N LEU A 181 -19.55 8.13 -12.58
CA LEU A 181 -19.49 6.91 -11.79
C LEU A 181 -20.76 6.69 -10.96
N ASP A 182 -21.35 7.75 -10.41
CA ASP A 182 -22.61 7.64 -9.64
C ASP A 182 -23.78 7.19 -10.53
N HIS A 183 -23.80 7.60 -11.80
CA HIS A 183 -24.80 7.13 -12.77
C HIS A 183 -24.66 5.64 -13.15
N LEU A 184 -23.49 5.03 -12.96
CA LEU A 184 -23.26 3.60 -13.26
C LEU A 184 -23.55 2.69 -12.06
N ARG A 185 -23.70 3.28 -10.86
CA ARG A 185 -24.04 2.57 -9.62
C ARG A 185 -25.54 2.48 -9.38
N ASN A 186 -26.32 3.30 -10.08
CA ASN A 186 -27.78 3.26 -10.15
C ASN A 186 -28.22 2.53 -11.43
#